data_AF-A0A383DGM7-F1
#
_entry.id   AF-A0A383DGM7-F1
#
_cell.length_a   1.000
_cell.length_b   1.000
_cell.length_c   1.000
_cell.angle_alpha   90.00
_cell.angle_beta   90.00
_cell.angle_gamma   90.00
#
_symmetry.space_group_name_H-M   'P 1'
#
loop_
_entity.id
_entity.type
_entity.pdbx_description
1 polymer ?
#
loop_
_entity_poly.entity_id
_entity_poly.type
_entity_poly.pdbx_seq_one_letter_code
_entity_poly.pdbx_strand_id
1 'polypeptide(L)'
;MTTISRQKSILLKQFNETRARTLSLVQTLEKDDFVVQTAPFMSPPKWHLGHVSWLLEVVMSKTINDYEFYSQEFSEYLNSYYHQFGEPHDKDKRGLATRPTIDQVFEYFHMITNKVT
;
A
#
# COMPACT_ATOMS: atom_id res chain seq x y z
N MET A 1 9.87 31.31 -2.09
CA MET A 1 8.53 30.66 -2.12
C MET A 1 8.25 29.95 -3.44
N THR A 2 8.55 30.55 -4.60
CA THR A 2 8.32 29.95 -5.94
C THR A 2 9.06 28.62 -6.19
N THR A 3 10.31 28.49 -5.74
CA THR A 3 11.10 27.26 -5.90
C THR A 3 10.53 26.07 -5.12
N ILE A 4 10.05 26.30 -3.90
CA ILE A 4 9.42 25.26 -3.06
C ILE A 4 8.09 24.81 -3.65
N SER A 5 7.27 25.75 -4.13
CA SER A 5 6.00 25.44 -4.80
C SER A 5 6.21 24.63 -6.09
N ARG A 6 7.22 25.00 -6.90
CA ARG A 6 7.59 24.24 -8.10
C ARG A 6 8.08 22.83 -7.76
N GLN A 7 8.93 22.70 -6.74
CA GLN A 7 9.41 21.38 -6.29
C GLN A 7 8.26 20.49 -5.81
N LYS A 8 7.32 21.03 -5.03
CA LYS A 8 6.13 20.30 -4.58
C LYS A 8 5.28 19.81 -5.76
N SER A 9 5.08 20.65 -6.78
CA SER A 9 4.34 20.27 -8.00
C SER A 9 5.02 19.13 -8.77
N ILE A 10 6.35 19.16 -8.90
CA ILE A 10 7.12 18.10 -9.58
C ILE A 10 7.01 16.77 -8.82
N LEU A 11 7.21 16.79 -7.49
CA LEU A 11 7.11 15.58 -6.66
C LEU A 11 5.72 14.98 -6.70
N LEU A 12 4.67 15.81 -6.64
CA LEU A 12 3.29 15.35 -6.74
C LEU A 12 2.99 14.70 -8.10
N LYS A 13 3.53 15.26 -9.20
CA LYS A 13 3.41 14.66 -10.53
C LYS A 13 4.07 13.28 -10.58
N GLN A 14 5.31 13.17 -10.10
CA GLN A 14 6.06 11.90 -10.07
C GLN A 14 5.38 10.86 -9.19
N PHE A 15 4.82 11.29 -8.04
CA PHE A 15 4.00 10.44 -7.19
C PHE A 15 2.81 9.88 -7.95
N ASN A 16 2.00 10.72 -8.58
CA ASN A 16 0.81 10.29 -9.34
C ASN A 16 1.17 9.36 -10.51
N GLU A 17 2.23 9.67 -11.26
CA GLU A 17 2.74 8.81 -12.34
C GLU A 17 3.17 7.43 -11.81
N THR A 18 3.82 7.40 -10.65
CA THR A 18 4.24 6.14 -10.01
C THR A 18 3.03 5.32 -9.54
N ARG A 19 2.03 5.95 -8.92
CA ARG A 19 0.79 5.29 -8.49
C ARG A 19 0.02 4.72 -9.68
N ALA A 20 -0.11 5.49 -10.77
CA ALA A 20 -0.73 5.02 -12.01
C ALA A 20 0.04 3.85 -12.63
N ARG A 21 1.37 3.89 -12.63
CA ARG A 21 2.20 2.77 -13.10
C ARG A 21 1.95 1.51 -12.28
N THR A 22 1.82 1.61 -10.95
CA THR A 22 1.48 0.45 -10.12
C THR A 22 0.16 -0.19 -10.55
N LEU A 23 -0.87 0.60 -10.84
CA LEU A 23 -2.16 0.06 -11.33
C LEU A 23 -2.02 -0.59 -12.72
N SER A 24 -1.22 -0.01 -13.62
CA SER A 24 -0.99 -0.58 -14.96
C SER A 24 -0.34 -1.97 -14.92
N LEU A 25 0.50 -2.25 -13.91
CA LEU A 25 1.17 -3.55 -13.76
C LEU A 25 0.20 -4.69 -13.44
N VAL A 26 -0.95 -4.37 -12.85
CA VAL A 26 -1.93 -5.35 -12.37
C VAL A 26 -3.23 -5.31 -13.17
N GLN A 27 -3.30 -4.49 -14.21
CA GLN A 27 -4.55 -4.19 -14.93
C GLN A 27 -5.17 -5.40 -15.65
N THR A 28 -4.38 -6.42 -15.96
CA THR A 28 -4.83 -7.63 -16.67
C THR A 28 -5.07 -8.81 -15.75
N LEU A 29 -4.87 -8.64 -14.44
CA LEU A 29 -5.04 -9.71 -13.46
C LEU A 29 -6.52 -9.87 -13.12
N GLU A 30 -6.97 -11.12 -13.02
CA GLU A 30 -8.29 -11.44 -12.50
C GLU A 30 -8.25 -11.54 -10.97
N LYS A 31 -9.42 -11.51 -10.31
CA LYS A 31 -9.50 -11.45 -8.84
C LYS A 31 -8.71 -12.56 -8.12
N ASP A 32 -8.70 -13.76 -8.69
CA ASP A 32 -8.02 -14.91 -8.10
C ASP A 32 -6.48 -14.80 -8.20
N ASP A 33 -5.97 -14.16 -9.25
CA ASP A 33 -4.53 -13.95 -9.46
C ASP A 33 -3.90 -13.09 -8.36
N PHE A 34 -4.71 -12.24 -7.71
CA PHE A 34 -4.25 -11.33 -6.66
C PHE A 34 -3.93 -12.01 -5.33
N VAL A 35 -4.36 -13.26 -5.13
CA VAL A 35 -4.25 -13.97 -3.84
C VAL A 35 -3.10 -14.98 -3.83
N VAL A 36 -2.74 -15.54 -4.99
CA VAL A 36 -1.79 -16.65 -5.07
C VAL A 36 -0.38 -16.23 -4.67
N GLN A 37 0.28 -17.09 -3.86
CA GLN A 37 1.71 -17.02 -3.55
C GLN A 37 2.38 -18.30 -4.03
N THR A 38 3.11 -18.24 -5.15
CA THR A 38 3.70 -19.43 -5.79
C THR A 38 5.04 -19.85 -5.18
N ALA A 39 5.69 -18.97 -4.42
CA ALA A 39 6.96 -19.25 -3.74
C ALA A 39 7.08 -18.47 -2.42
N PRO A 40 7.81 -18.99 -1.41
CA PRO A 40 7.98 -18.31 -0.12
C PRO A 40 8.64 -16.92 -0.22
N PHE A 41 9.45 -16.68 -1.25
CA PHE A 41 10.10 -15.38 -1.45
C PHE A 41 9.20 -14.34 -2.15
N MET A 42 8.09 -14.75 -2.76
CA MET A 42 7.10 -13.90 -3.43
C MET A 42 6.09 -13.33 -2.42
N SER A 43 5.35 -12.29 -2.80
CA SER A 43 4.09 -11.91 -2.14
C SER A 43 2.97 -11.77 -3.17
N PRO A 44 1.70 -12.02 -2.80
CA PRO A 44 0.57 -11.88 -3.71
C PRO A 44 0.46 -10.45 -4.26
N PRO A 45 -0.05 -10.24 -5.49
CA PRO A 45 -0.26 -8.90 -6.03
C PRO A 45 -1.12 -7.99 -5.13
N LYS A 46 -2.14 -8.51 -4.44
CA LYS A 46 -2.93 -7.71 -3.47
C LYS A 46 -2.08 -7.21 -2.30
N TRP A 47 -1.14 -8.04 -1.84
CA TRP A 47 -0.26 -7.66 -0.75
C TRP A 47 0.66 -6.51 -1.20
N HIS A 48 1.20 -6.57 -2.42
CA HIS A 48 2.03 -5.50 -2.97
C HIS A 48 1.26 -4.16 -3.09
N LEU A 49 0.05 -4.16 -3.64
CA LEU A 49 -0.79 -2.97 -3.75
C LEU A 49 -1.12 -2.34 -2.39
N GLY A 50 -1.52 -3.18 -1.44
CA GLY A 50 -1.78 -2.74 -0.07
C GLY A 50 -0.52 -2.19 0.58
N HIS A 51 0.59 -2.93 0.52
CA HIS A 51 1.82 -2.62 1.25
C HIS A 51 2.42 -1.27 0.86
N VAL A 52 2.46 -0.94 -0.44
CA VAL A 52 2.95 0.37 -0.88
C VAL A 52 2.06 1.52 -0.41
N SER A 53 0.78 1.27 -0.16
CA SER A 53 -0.16 2.24 0.39
C SER A 53 -0.01 2.35 1.92
N TRP A 54 0.16 1.22 2.60
CA TRP A 54 0.46 1.18 4.02
C TRP A 54 1.76 1.90 4.38
N LEU A 55 2.80 1.81 3.54
CA LEU A 55 4.03 2.56 3.77
C LEU A 55 3.81 4.09 3.75
N LEU A 56 2.94 4.59 2.85
CA LEU A 56 2.56 6.00 2.82
C LEU A 56 1.75 6.39 4.05
N GLU A 57 0.85 5.51 4.49
CA GLU A 57 0.09 5.69 5.73
C GLU A 57 1.01 5.77 6.96
N VAL A 58 2.02 4.91 7.05
CA VAL A 58 3.08 4.98 8.06
C VAL A 58 3.82 6.32 8.05
N VAL A 59 4.15 6.86 6.86
CA VAL A 59 4.81 8.17 6.75
C VAL A 59 3.88 9.29 7.22
N MET A 60 2.59 9.24 6.83
CA MET A 60 1.59 10.20 7.29
C MET A 60 1.42 10.13 8.81
N SER A 61 1.42 8.95 9.41
CA SER A 61 1.28 8.77 10.85
C SER A 61 2.44 9.37 11.66
N LYS A 62 3.58 9.64 11.03
CA LYS A 62 4.75 10.30 11.66
C LYS A 62 4.78 11.80 11.43
N THR A 63 3.93 12.33 10.55
CA THR A 63 3.95 13.75 10.13
C THR A 63 2.65 14.49 10.45
N ILE A 64 1.55 13.76 10.68
CA ILE A 64 0.24 14.29 11.05
C ILE A 64 -0.04 13.90 12.50
N ASN A 65 -0.32 14.90 13.34
CA ASN A 65 -0.72 14.65 14.74
C ASN A 65 -2.07 13.93 14.78
N ASP A 66 -2.22 13.02 15.74
CA ASP A 66 -3.45 12.24 15.97
C ASP A 66 -3.93 11.48 14.73
N TYR A 67 -2.99 11.03 13.87
CA TYR A 67 -3.31 10.25 12.68
C TYR A 67 -3.87 8.87 13.06
N GLU A 68 -5.11 8.61 12.63
CA GLU A 68 -5.75 7.30 12.75
C GLU A 68 -5.46 6.44 11.52
N PHE A 69 -4.90 5.26 11.74
CA PHE A 69 -4.72 4.26 10.69
C PHE A 69 -6.09 3.78 10.19
N TYR A 70 -6.18 3.55 8.88
CA TYR A 70 -7.41 3.07 8.25
C TYR A 70 -7.99 1.80 8.91
N SER A 71 -7.13 0.82 9.19
CA SER A 71 -7.54 -0.44 9.81
C SER A 71 -6.34 -1.13 10.45
N GLN A 72 -6.53 -1.62 11.67
CA GLN A 72 -5.54 -2.45 12.36
C GLN A 72 -5.26 -3.75 11.60
N GLU A 73 -6.30 -4.43 11.08
CA GLU A 73 -6.16 -5.66 10.29
C GLU A 73 -5.31 -5.43 9.04
N PHE A 74 -5.51 -4.30 8.36
CA PHE A 74 -4.67 -3.92 7.22
C PHE A 74 -3.23 -3.70 7.64
N SER A 75 -3.01 -2.99 8.75
CA SER A 75 -1.66 -2.72 9.25
C SER A 75 -0.92 -4.02 9.60
N GLU A 76 -1.58 -4.96 10.28
CA GLU A 76 -1.00 -6.26 10.62
C GLU A 76 -0.65 -7.09 9.37
N TYR A 77 -1.56 -7.16 8.40
CA TYR A 77 -1.35 -7.92 7.16
C TYR A 77 -0.26 -7.31 6.26
N LEU A 78 -0.20 -5.97 6.19
CA LEU A 78 0.66 -5.24 5.25
C LEU A 78 2.02 -4.86 5.85
N ASN A 79 2.21 -5.01 7.16
CA ASN A 79 3.50 -4.81 7.80
C ASN A 79 4.52 -5.84 7.29
N SER A 80 5.58 -5.33 6.65
CA SER A 80 6.59 -6.19 6.04
C SER A 80 7.55 -6.79 7.05
N TYR A 81 7.99 -6.01 8.05
CA TYR A 81 9.04 -6.34 9.02
C TYR A 81 9.25 -5.26 10.10
N TYR A 82 8.35 -4.29 10.26
CA TYR A 82 8.52 -3.16 11.17
C TYR A 82 7.87 -3.47 12.53
N HIS A 83 8.65 -3.97 13.49
CA HIS A 83 8.16 -4.31 14.85
C HIS A 83 7.51 -3.15 15.61
N GLN A 84 7.86 -1.90 15.29
CA GLN A 84 7.20 -0.72 15.88
C GLN A 84 5.69 -0.63 15.54
N PHE A 85 5.24 -1.34 14.51
CA PHE A 85 3.84 -1.40 14.06
C PHE A 85 3.20 -2.76 14.35
N GLY A 86 3.73 -3.51 15.32
CA GLY A 86 3.25 -4.84 15.70
C GLY A 86 4.04 -5.99 15.09
N GLU A 87 3.63 -7.22 15.41
CA GLU A 87 4.24 -8.44 14.89
C GLU A 87 3.91 -8.62 13.40
N PRO A 88 4.91 -8.71 12.51
CA PRO A 88 4.67 -8.85 11.08
C PRO A 88 3.99 -10.18 10.73
N HIS A 89 3.07 -10.15 9.74
CA HIS A 89 2.52 -11.38 9.18
C HIS A 89 3.61 -12.22 8.51
N ASP A 90 3.55 -13.54 8.73
CA ASP A 90 4.54 -14.47 8.21
C ASP A 90 4.61 -14.39 6.67
N LYS A 91 5.81 -14.16 6.15
CA LYS A 91 6.01 -13.84 4.74
C LYS A 91 5.56 -14.99 3.83
N ASP A 92 5.82 -16.22 4.24
CA ASP A 92 5.49 -17.43 3.46
C ASP A 92 3.98 -17.75 3.46
N LYS A 93 3.19 -17.10 4.32
CA LYS A 93 1.74 -17.30 4.49
C LYS A 93 0.90 -16.11 4.00
N ARG A 94 1.48 -15.14 3.30
CA ARG A 94 0.72 -13.98 2.78
C ARG A 94 -0.38 -14.37 1.79
N GLY A 95 -0.18 -15.46 1.04
CA GLY A 95 -1.15 -16.03 0.11
C GLY A 95 -2.27 -16.86 0.76
N LEU A 96 -2.18 -17.14 2.07
CA LEU A 96 -3.26 -17.81 2.81
C LEU A 96 -4.35 -16.83 3.26
N ALA A 97 -4.06 -15.53 3.28
CA ALA A 97 -4.98 -14.51 3.72
C ALA A 97 -6.00 -14.18 2.62
N THR A 98 -7.24 -14.62 2.79
CA THR A 98 -8.36 -14.31 1.87
C THR A 98 -8.91 -12.89 2.06
N ARG A 99 -8.63 -12.27 3.21
CA ARG A 99 -8.95 -10.88 3.54
C ARG A 99 -7.66 -10.08 3.80
N PRO A 100 -7.65 -8.76 3.55
CA PRO A 100 -8.68 -8.01 2.82
C PRO A 100 -8.84 -8.47 1.37
N THR A 101 -10.04 -8.26 0.82
CA THR A 101 -10.33 -8.56 -0.61
C THR A 101 -9.58 -7.60 -1.51
N ILE A 102 -9.38 -7.98 -2.78
CA ILE A 102 -8.76 -7.09 -3.75
C ILE A 102 -9.54 -5.78 -3.94
N ASP A 103 -10.87 -5.82 -3.90
CA ASP A 103 -11.71 -4.61 -4.03
C ASP A 103 -11.44 -3.62 -2.87
N GLN A 104 -11.35 -4.13 -1.62
CA GLN A 104 -10.97 -3.32 -0.46
C GLN A 104 -9.53 -2.79 -0.53
N VAL A 105 -8.61 -3.58 -1.11
CA VAL A 105 -7.21 -3.14 -1.32
C VAL A 105 -7.14 -2.02 -2.36
N PHE A 106 -7.93 -2.08 -3.43
CA PHE A 106 -8.01 -0.97 -4.40
C PHE A 106 -8.62 0.28 -3.78
N GLU A 107 -9.70 0.14 -3.00
CA GLU A 107 -10.30 1.27 -2.26
C GLU A 107 -9.26 1.92 -1.33
N TYR A 108 -8.54 1.10 -0.55
CA TYR A 108 -7.45 1.57 0.30
C TYR A 108 -6.33 2.25 -0.50
N PHE A 109 -5.93 1.69 -1.64
CA PHE A 109 -4.92 2.28 -2.54
C PHE A 109 -5.34 3.67 -3.02
N HIS A 110 -6.59 3.84 -3.45
CA HIS A 110 -7.11 5.13 -3.92
C HIS A 110 -7.25 6.13 -2.78
N MET A 111 -7.80 5.72 -1.64
CA MET A 111 -7.94 6.57 -0.46
C MET A 111 -6.57 7.12 0.00
N ILE A 112 -5.55 6.25 0.13
CA ILE A 112 -4.22 6.70 0.53
C ILE A 112 -3.58 7.60 -0.53
N THR A 113 -3.77 7.30 -1.82
CA THR A 113 -3.28 8.17 -2.90
C THR A 113 -3.87 9.58 -2.78
N ASN A 114 -5.18 9.67 -2.53
CA ASN A 114 -5.89 10.94 -2.36
C ASN A 114 -5.47 11.70 -1.10
N LYS A 115 -5.09 11.01 -0.02
CA LYS A 115 -4.58 11.66 1.21
C LYS A 115 -3.21 12.32 1.01
N VAL A 116 -2.41 11.82 0.06
CA VAL A 116 -1.07 12.39 -0.25
C VAL A 116 -1.17 13.58 -1.22
N THR A 117 -2.18 13.60 -2.09
CA THR A 117 -2.39 14.63 -3.11
C THR A 117 -3.14 15.85 -2.58
#